data_AF-A0AA41BAG7-F1
#
_entry.id   AF-A0AA41BAG7-F1
#
_cell.length_a   1.000
_cell.length_b   1.000
_cell.length_c   1.000
_cell.angle_alpha   90.00
_cell.angle_beta   90.00
_cell.angle_gamma   90.00
#
_symmetry.space_group_name_H-M   'P 1'
#
loop_
_entity.id
_entity.type
_entity.pdbx_description
1 polymer ?
#
loop_
_entity_poly.entity_id
_entity_poly.type
_entity_poly.pdbx_seq_one_letter_code
_entity_poly.pdbx_strand_id
1 'polypeptide(L)'
;MTLELPVIPKPGEVFLAVELTAVQNMTVAQTLRLLEDMGYNPSLRYRQWKDRRVCVYALLRHDFVNPEILQNSDYLGEQLDALAEVIKPADAITSPRGINSAKTPAIV
;
A
#
# COMPACT_ATOMS: atom_id res chain seq x y z
N MET A 1 -6.57 -3.94 -13.84
CA MET A 1 -7.70 -3.39 -13.04
C MET A 1 -7.15 -3.12 -11.65
N THR A 2 -7.04 -1.84 -11.30
CA THR A 2 -6.49 -1.37 -10.01
C THR A 2 -7.36 -1.86 -8.86
N LEU A 3 -6.75 -2.20 -7.72
CA LEU A 3 -7.49 -2.50 -6.50
C LEU A 3 -8.23 -1.23 -6.07
N GLU A 4 -9.55 -1.28 -5.92
CA GLU A 4 -10.31 -0.10 -5.52
C GLU A 4 -10.31 -0.01 -3.99
N LEU A 5 -9.46 0.85 -3.45
CA LEU A 5 -9.46 1.18 -2.03
C LEU A 5 -10.51 2.28 -1.72
N PRO A 6 -11.13 2.23 -0.53
CA PRO A 6 -12.09 3.24 -0.11
C PRO A 6 -11.44 4.63 -0.06
N VAL A 7 -12.17 5.68 -0.43
CA VAL A 7 -11.68 7.09 -0.53
C VAL A 7 -11.15 7.61 0.82
N ILE A 8 -11.83 7.25 1.92
CA ILE A 8 -11.42 7.58 3.29
C ILE A 8 -11.56 6.28 4.10
N PRO A 9 -10.44 5.66 4.51
CA PRO A 9 -10.48 4.43 5.29
C PRO A 9 -10.93 4.73 6.72
N LYS A 10 -11.89 3.96 7.23
CA LYS A 10 -12.27 3.98 8.65
C LYS A 10 -11.21 3.26 9.50
N PRO A 11 -11.26 3.38 10.84
CA PRO A 11 -10.37 2.62 11.72
C PRO A 11 -10.48 1.11 11.46
N GLY A 12 -9.33 0.44 11.35
CA GLY A 12 -9.27 -0.97 11.01
C GLY A 12 -9.62 -1.32 9.57
N GLU A 13 -9.98 -0.34 8.72
CA GLU A 13 -10.10 -0.54 7.28
C GLU A 13 -8.73 -0.47 6.59
N VAL A 14 -8.70 -0.98 5.37
CA VAL A 14 -7.50 -1.01 4.54
C VAL A 14 -7.28 0.38 3.96
N PHE A 15 -6.13 0.96 4.27
CA PHE A 15 -5.77 2.31 3.84
C PHE A 15 -4.64 2.32 2.79
N LEU A 16 -3.90 1.23 2.63
CA LEU A 16 -2.92 1.02 1.56
C LEU A 16 -2.90 -0.46 1.16
N ALA A 17 -2.48 -0.76 -0.06
CA ALA A 17 -2.24 -2.14 -0.49
C ALA A 17 -0.93 -2.23 -1.28
N VAL A 18 -0.20 -3.32 -1.09
CA VAL A 18 1.03 -3.62 -1.84
C VAL A 18 0.81 -4.88 -2.66
N GLU A 19 0.98 -4.81 -3.97
CA GLU A 19 0.99 -5.98 -4.86
C GLU A 19 2.34 -6.69 -4.76
N LEU A 20 2.40 -7.71 -3.91
CA LEU A 20 3.63 -8.47 -3.60
C LEU A 20 4.22 -9.17 -4.83
N THR A 21 3.38 -9.53 -5.79
CA THR A 21 3.80 -10.13 -7.07
C THR A 21 4.38 -9.11 -8.06
N ALA A 22 4.15 -7.82 -7.84
CA ALA A 22 4.68 -6.75 -8.69
C ALA A 22 5.99 -6.16 -8.13
N VAL A 23 6.34 -6.43 -6.87
CA VAL A 23 7.61 -6.00 -6.26
C VAL A 23 8.78 -6.72 -6.93
N GLN A 24 9.76 -5.95 -7.39
CA GLN A 24 10.89 -6.45 -8.19
C GLN A 24 12.21 -6.47 -7.40
N ASN A 25 12.35 -5.62 -6.37
CA ASN A 25 13.60 -5.50 -5.61
C ASN A 25 13.69 -6.45 -4.40
N MET A 26 12.61 -7.16 -4.06
CA MET A 26 12.52 -8.04 -2.89
C MET A 26 11.64 -9.25 -3.18
N THR A 27 11.85 -10.33 -2.42
CA THR A 27 10.92 -11.46 -2.39
C THR A 27 9.68 -11.12 -1.58
N VAL A 28 8.57 -11.84 -1.81
CA VAL A 28 7.32 -11.71 -1.04
C VAL A 28 7.57 -11.77 0.48
N ALA A 29 8.40 -12.71 0.94
CA ALA A 29 8.70 -12.86 2.37
C ALA A 29 9.49 -11.67 2.93
N GLN A 30 10.44 -11.13 2.16
CA GLN A 30 11.18 -9.92 2.56
C GLN A 30 10.27 -8.70 2.60
N THR A 31 9.38 -8.54 1.62
CA THR A 31 8.42 -7.44 1.60
C THR A 31 7.47 -7.50 2.80
N LEU A 32 6.95 -8.68 3.15
CA LEU A 32 6.08 -8.82 4.32
C LEU A 32 6.80 -8.46 5.62
N ARG A 33 8.03 -8.95 5.79
CA ARG A 33 8.84 -8.64 6.97
C ARG A 33 9.14 -7.14 7.07
N LEU A 34 9.47 -6.51 5.95
CA LEU A 34 9.67 -5.06 5.90
C LEU A 34 8.42 -4.29 6.34
N LEU A 35 7.24 -4.71 5.87
CA LEU A 35 5.98 -4.08 6.25
C LEU A 35 5.70 -4.23 7.75
N GLU A 36 5.99 -5.39 8.33
CA GLU A 36 5.89 -5.63 9.78
C GLU A 36 6.90 -4.76 10.55
N ASP A 37 8.16 -4.67 10.08
CA ASP A 37 9.21 -3.85 10.69
C ASP A 37 8.86 -2.35 10.63
N MET A 38 8.10 -1.91 9.63
CA MET A 38 7.54 -0.55 9.50
C MET A 38 6.30 -0.32 10.39
N GLY A 39 5.84 -1.35 11.12
CA GLY A 39 4.71 -1.24 12.05
C GLY A 39 3.34 -1.50 11.42
N TYR A 40 3.27 -2.03 10.19
CA TYR A 40 2.03 -2.46 9.58
C TYR A 40 1.62 -3.87 10.01
N ASN A 41 0.31 -4.16 9.92
CA ASN A 41 -0.24 -5.51 10.09
C ASN A 41 -0.75 -6.03 8.72
N PRO A 42 0.12 -6.60 7.86
CA PRO A 42 -0.24 -6.94 6.50
C PRO A 42 -1.19 -8.14 6.43
N SER A 43 -2.41 -7.92 5.93
CA SER A 43 -3.37 -8.99 5.65
C SER A 43 -3.22 -9.49 4.21
N LEU A 44 -2.76 -10.72 4.04
CA LEU A 44 -2.61 -11.34 2.72
C LEU A 44 -3.95 -11.58 2.01
N ARG A 45 -4.01 -11.27 0.72
CA ARG A 45 -5.12 -11.60 -0.18
C ARG A 45 -4.62 -12.09 -1.52
N TYR A 46 -5.37 -13.02 -2.09
CA TYR A 46 -5.12 -13.57 -3.41
C TYR A 46 -6.23 -13.13 -4.34
N ARG A 47 -5.86 -12.70 -5.56
CA ARG A 47 -6.82 -12.40 -6.62
C ARG A 47 -6.41 -13.14 -7.87
N GLN A 48 -7.31 -13.98 -8.37
CA GLN A 48 -7.17 -14.57 -9.68
C GLN A 48 -7.80 -13.64 -10.73
N TRP A 49 -7.04 -13.33 -11.77
CA TRP A 49 -7.48 -12.55 -12.91
C TRP A 49 -8.13 -13.46 -13.97
N LYS A 50 -8.91 -12.85 -14.88
CA LYS A 50 -9.61 -13.58 -15.95
C LYS A 50 -8.67 -14.35 -16.89
N ASP A 51 -7.42 -13.90 -16.99
CA ASP A 51 -6.35 -14.53 -17.76
C ASP A 51 -5.57 -15.59 -16.97
N ARG A 52 -6.10 -16.02 -15.82
CA ARG A 52 -5.52 -17.00 -14.89
C ARG A 52 -4.26 -16.54 -14.15
N ARG A 53 -3.84 -15.28 -14.29
CA ARG A 53 -2.79 -14.72 -13.42
C ARG A 53 -3.28 -14.65 -11.98
N VAL A 54 -2.42 -15.00 -11.04
CA VAL A 54 -2.70 -14.86 -9.61
C VAL A 54 -1.82 -13.74 -9.08
N CYS A 55 -2.45 -12.69 -8.56
CA CYS A 55 -1.77 -11.62 -7.86
C CYS A 55 -1.94 -11.81 -6.35
N VAL A 56 -0.87 -11.53 -5.61
CA VAL A 56 -0.85 -11.56 -4.15
C VAL A 56 -0.72 -10.14 -3.64
N TYR A 57 -1.60 -9.75 -2.72
CA TYR A 57 -1.63 -8.43 -2.12
C TYR A 57 -1.40 -8.51 -0.61
N ALA A 58 -0.62 -7.60 -0.06
CA ALA A 58 -0.65 -7.26 1.35
C ALA A 58 -1.58 -6.05 1.52
N LEU A 59 -2.69 -6.25 2.24
CA LEU A 59 -3.59 -5.17 2.63
C LEU A 59 -3.11 -4.58 3.95
N LEU A 60 -2.79 -3.30 3.97
CA LEU A 60 -2.28 -2.61 5.16
C LEU A 60 -3.45 -1.98 5.92
N ARG A 61 -3.53 -2.29 7.21
CA ARG A 61 -4.50 -1.73 8.16
C ARG A 61 -3.75 -1.06 9.28
N HIS A 62 -4.29 0.06 9.76
CA HIS A 62 -3.85 0.65 11.01
C HIS A 62 -4.93 0.42 12.05
N ASP A 63 -4.75 -0.62 12.84
CA ASP A 63 -5.67 -0.97 13.93
C ASP A 63 -5.54 0.00 15.12
N PHE A 64 -4.44 0.76 15.21
CA PHE A 64 -4.09 1.61 16.35
C PHE A 64 -4.02 3.12 16.04
N VAL A 65 -4.34 3.55 14.83
CA VAL A 65 -4.29 4.97 14.45
C VAL A 65 -5.66 5.61 14.66
N ASN A 66 -5.68 6.84 15.18
CA ASN A 66 -6.91 7.62 15.31
C ASN A 66 -7.56 7.77 13.92
N PRO A 67 -8.85 7.39 13.74
CA PRO A 67 -9.62 7.62 12.51
C PRO A 67 -9.41 8.98 11.86
N GLU A 68 -9.28 10.04 12.66
CA GLU A 68 -9.16 11.41 12.18
C GLU A 68 -7.81 11.66 11.48
N ILE A 69 -6.77 10.93 11.87
CA ILE A 69 -5.44 10.98 11.20
C ILE A 69 -5.52 10.35 9.81
N LEU A 70 -6.38 9.34 9.62
CA LEU A 70 -6.64 8.75 8.30
C LEU A 70 -7.47 9.66 7.37
N GLN A 71 -8.03 10.76 7.89
CA GLN A 71 -8.62 11.82 7.06
C GLN A 71 -7.58 12.87 6.66
N ASN A 72 -6.39 12.87 7.26
CA ASN A 72 -5.32 13.77 6.92
C ASN A 72 -4.59 13.26 5.68
N SER A 73 -4.69 14.01 4.57
CA SER A 73 -4.02 13.70 3.31
C SER A 73 -2.50 13.66 3.45
N ASP A 74 -1.93 14.48 4.33
CA ASP A 74 -0.48 14.60 4.50
C ASP A 74 0.09 13.34 5.13
N TYR A 75 -0.57 12.81 6.16
CA TYR A 75 -0.17 11.55 6.81
C TYR A 75 -0.16 10.39 5.82
N LEU A 76 -1.21 10.25 5.00
CA LEU A 76 -1.29 9.17 4.02
C LEU A 76 -0.27 9.35 2.88
N GLY A 77 0.01 10.59 2.50
CA GLY A 77 1.09 10.94 1.57
C GLY A 77 2.44 10.49 2.11
N GLU A 78 2.76 10.83 3.36
CA GLU A 78 4.00 10.43 4.03
C GLU A 78 4.16 8.91 4.12
N GLN A 79 3.09 8.18 4.43
CA GLN A 79 3.13 6.70 4.45
C GLN A 79 3.39 6.12 3.06
N LEU A 80 2.78 6.70 2.02
CA LEU A 80 2.97 6.27 0.64
C LEU A 80 4.41 6.54 0.19
N ASP A 81 4.96 7.72 0.49
CA ASP A 81 6.32 8.08 0.11
C ASP A 81 7.34 7.19 0.83
N ALA A 82 7.15 6.93 2.13
CA ALA A 82 8.00 6.02 2.90
C ALA A 82 8.03 4.60 2.31
N LEU A 83 6.90 4.08 1.84
CA LEU A 83 6.86 2.79 1.14
C LEU A 83 7.54 2.87 -0.23
N ALA A 84 7.33 3.95 -0.98
CA ALA A 84 7.89 4.14 -2.31
C ALA A 84 9.43 4.29 -2.31
N GLU A 85 10.03 4.70 -1.19
CA GLU A 85 11.49 4.72 -1.03
C GLU A 85 12.08 3.30 -1.05
N VAL A 86 11.41 2.34 -0.41
CA VAL A 86 11.94 1.00 -0.14
C VAL A 86 11.36 -0.10 -1.04
N ILE A 87 10.15 0.07 -1.56
CA ILE A 87 9.51 -0.86 -2.50
C ILE A 87 9.67 -0.36 -3.93
N LYS A 88 10.20 -1.22 -4.81
CA LYS A 88 10.34 -0.95 -6.24
C LYS A 88 9.66 -2.05 -7.05
N PRO A 89 8.93 -1.69 -8.11
CA PRO A 89 8.59 -0.33 -8.55
C PRO A 89 7.47 0.29 -7.68
N ALA A 90 7.35 1.63 -7.69
CA ALA A 90 6.41 2.36 -6.82
C ALA A 90 4.93 2.11 -7.19
N ASP A 91 4.65 1.70 -8.43
CA ASP A 91 3.33 1.28 -8.90
C ASP A 91 2.87 -0.06 -8.31
N ALA A 92 3.75 -0.79 -7.60
CA ALA A 92 3.34 -1.92 -6.77
C ALA A 92 2.51 -1.49 -5.54
N ILE A 93 2.50 -0.19 -5.20
CA ILE A 93 1.74 0.35 -4.06
C ILE A 93 0.46 0.99 -4.58
N THR A 94 -0.68 0.60 -4.00
CA THR A 94 -2.00 1.16 -4.29
C THR A 94 -2.49 1.97 -3.09
N SER A 95 -2.91 3.21 -3.34
CA SER A 95 -3.52 4.10 -2.35
C SER A 95 -5.02 4.36 -2.62
N PRO A 96 -5.78 4.78 -1.59
CA PRO A 96 -7.12 5.34 -1.74
C PRO A 96 -7.22 6.44 -2.79
N ARG A 97 -8.36 6.50 -3.47
CA ARG A 97 -8.63 7.59 -4.42
C ARG A 97 -8.61 8.94 -3.70
N GLY A 98 -7.90 9.92 -4.26
CA GLY A 98 -7.81 11.29 -3.72
C GLY A 98 -6.53 11.59 -2.95
N ILE A 99 -5.70 10.58 -2.66
CA ILE A 99 -4.36 10.77 -2.10
C ILE A 99 -3.38 10.85 -3.26
N ASN A 100 -2.95 12.07 -3.59
CA ASN A 100 -1.82 12.25 -4.48
C ASN A 100 -0.54 11.97 -3.68
N SER A 101 0.36 11.13 -4.22
CA SER A 101 1.71 10.97 -3.65
C SER A 101 2.33 12.35 -3.46
N ALA A 102 2.84 12.64 -2.26
CA ALA A 102 3.54 13.89 -2.02
C ALA A 102 4.95 13.76 -2.57
N LYS A 103 5.07 14.05 -3.88
CA LYS A 103 6.32 14.12 -4.66
C LYS A 103 6.74 12.76 -5.24
N THR A 104 6.25 12.51 -6.46
CA THR A 104 7.24 12.17 -7.49
C THR A 104 8.11 13.42 -7.66
N PRO A 105 9.42 13.40 -7.36
CA PRO A 105 10.28 14.47 -7.86
C PRO A 105 10.10 14.46 -9.37
N ALA A 106 9.68 15.59 -9.94
CA ALA A 106 9.80 15.77 -11.37
C ALA A 106 11.26 15.49 -11.71
N ILE A 107 11.50 14.49 -12.55
CA ILE A 107 12.82 14.24 -13.11
C ILE A 107 13.20 15.53 -13.82
N VAL A 108 14.17 16.26 -13.27
CA VAL A 108 14.87 17.36 -13.95
C VAL A 108 16.07 16.77 -14.64
#